data_AF-A0A517X2B7-F1
#
_entry.id   AF-A0A517X2B7-F1
#
_cell.length_a   1.000
_cell.length_b   1.000
_cell.length_c   1.000
_cell.angle_alpha   90.00
_cell.angle_beta   90.00
_cell.angle_gamma   90.00
#
_symmetry.space_group_name_H-M   'P 1'
#
loop_
_entity.id
_entity.type
_entity.pdbx_description
1 polymer ?
#
loop_
_entity_poly.entity_id
_entity_poly.type
_entity_poly.pdbx_seq_one_letter_code
_entity_poly.pdbx_strand_id
1 'polypeptide(L)'
;MMIPRIPQKTVRKLIAAEGYLELGMPIQALRELDKVTDPGSLTASYSFLRGESLKRVGRYSEAIKPLQYAADLLPIPHSQLPWKSLETCYRESGQSELADTAERTADEIASEANIHLRFDPLGTQFNPVMHHEVHLTISFEPAQEADEPDSDENFLLDEESEDFDLDPDEE
;
A
#
# COMPACT_ATOMS: atom_id res chain seq x y z
N MET A 1 3.19 -8.69 24.43
CA MET A 1 2.80 -8.63 23.01
C MET A 1 3.99 -8.09 22.23
N MET A 2 4.67 -8.92 21.42
CA MET A 2 5.79 -8.46 20.59
C MET A 2 5.21 -7.80 19.33
N ILE A 3 5.55 -6.54 19.09
CA ILE A 3 5.19 -5.85 17.84
C ILE A 3 6.11 -6.41 16.74
N PRO A 4 5.59 -7.04 15.68
CA PRO A 4 6.42 -7.56 14.60
C PRO A 4 7.21 -6.41 13.96
N ARG A 5 8.54 -6.51 13.97
CA ARG A 5 9.42 -5.47 13.42
C ARG A 5 9.47 -5.61 11.91
N ILE A 6 8.81 -4.71 11.20
CA ILE A 6 8.95 -4.59 9.76
C ILE A 6 10.30 -3.94 9.44
N PRO A 7 11.23 -4.59 8.70
CA PRO A 7 12.47 -3.96 8.32
C PRO A 7 12.20 -2.91 7.24
N GLN A 8 12.50 -1.63 7.51
CA GLN A 8 12.28 -0.53 6.54
C GLN A 8 12.98 -0.78 5.19
N LYS A 9 14.15 -1.45 5.20
CA LYS A 9 14.87 -1.84 3.99
C LYS A 9 14.11 -2.90 3.17
N THR A 10 13.41 -3.83 3.82
CA THR A 10 12.59 -4.85 3.17
C THR A 10 11.39 -4.20 2.49
N VAL A 11 10.68 -3.31 3.18
CA VAL A 11 9.53 -2.58 2.61
C VAL A 11 9.91 -1.88 1.31
N ARG A 12 11.02 -1.12 1.31
CA ARG A 12 11.48 -0.40 0.11
C ARG A 12 11.78 -1.32 -1.07
N LYS A 13 12.36 -2.51 -0.81
CA LYS A 13 12.67 -3.49 -1.86
C LYS A 13 11.41 -4.14 -2.44
N LEU A 14 10.42 -4.43 -1.59
CA LEU A 14 9.14 -4.97 -2.03
C LEU A 14 8.38 -3.93 -2.87
N ILE A 15 8.30 -2.68 -2.43
CA ILE A 15 7.69 -1.59 -3.22
C ILE A 15 8.41 -1.42 -4.57
N ALA A 16 9.74 -1.44 -4.58
CA ALA A 16 10.50 -1.37 -5.83
C ALA A 16 10.21 -2.56 -6.75
N ALA A 17 10.15 -3.78 -6.21
CA ALA A 17 9.84 -4.98 -6.98
C ALA A 17 8.42 -4.94 -7.56
N GLU A 18 7.44 -4.49 -6.78
CA GLU A 18 6.07 -4.26 -7.24
C GLU A 18 6.03 -3.24 -8.39
N GLY A 19 6.64 -2.07 -8.22
CA GLY A 19 6.72 -1.07 -9.29
C GLY A 19 7.42 -1.58 -10.55
N TYR A 20 8.47 -2.40 -10.41
CA TYR A 20 9.10 -3.04 -11.57
C TYR A 20 8.15 -4.03 -12.26
N LEU A 21 7.31 -4.77 -11.54
CA LEU A 21 6.32 -5.66 -12.14
C LEU A 21 5.22 -4.89 -12.88
N GLU A 22 4.76 -3.78 -12.34
CA GLU A 22 3.80 -2.88 -13.00
C GLU A 22 4.35 -2.32 -14.32
N LEU A 23 5.65 -2.04 -14.36
CA LEU A 23 6.37 -1.58 -15.55
C LEU A 23 6.77 -2.72 -16.52
N GLY A 24 6.39 -3.97 -16.24
CA GLY A 24 6.74 -5.11 -17.08
C GLY A 24 8.23 -5.46 -17.06
N MET A 25 8.94 -5.13 -15.97
CA MET A 25 10.37 -5.38 -15.77
C MET A 25 10.64 -6.47 -14.71
N PRO A 26 10.24 -7.73 -14.95
CA PRO A 26 10.23 -8.76 -13.92
C PRO A 26 11.65 -9.23 -13.49
N ILE A 27 12.67 -9.05 -14.34
CA ILE A 27 14.06 -9.38 -13.98
C ILE A 27 14.58 -8.39 -12.93
N GLN A 28 14.25 -7.10 -13.06
CA GLN A 28 14.61 -6.05 -12.13
C GLN A 28 13.87 -6.26 -10.79
N ALA A 29 12.61 -6.67 -10.84
CA ALA A 29 11.86 -7.07 -9.65
C ALA A 29 12.57 -8.22 -8.90
N LEU A 30 12.98 -9.29 -9.59
CA LEU A 30 13.75 -10.38 -8.98
C LEU A 30 15.05 -9.88 -8.36
N ARG A 31 15.80 -9.00 -9.04
CA ARG A 31 17.05 -8.45 -8.49
C ARG A 31 16.84 -7.68 -7.19
N GLU A 32 15.73 -6.97 -7.03
CA GLU A 32 15.44 -6.29 -5.76
C GLU A 32 15.03 -7.28 -4.66
N LEU A 33 14.23 -8.28 -5.03
CA LEU A 33 13.78 -9.33 -4.11
C LEU A 33 14.94 -10.20 -3.62
N ASP A 34 15.91 -10.54 -4.48
CA ASP A 34 17.10 -11.31 -4.10
C ASP A 34 17.98 -10.60 -3.07
N LYS A 35 17.84 -9.28 -2.91
CA LYS A 35 18.53 -8.52 -1.86
C LYS A 35 17.82 -8.64 -0.50
N VAL A 36 16.62 -9.21 -0.41
CA VAL A 36 15.87 -9.36 0.84
C VAL A 36 16.41 -10.57 1.60
N THR A 37 17.03 -10.34 2.76
CA THR A 37 17.58 -11.41 3.59
C THR A 37 16.54 -12.02 4.53
N ASP A 38 15.68 -11.18 5.10
CA ASP A 38 14.58 -11.61 5.97
C ASP A 38 13.34 -10.75 5.70
N PRO A 39 12.26 -11.33 5.14
CA PRO A 39 11.03 -10.62 4.90
C PRO A 39 10.18 -10.42 6.18
N GLY A 40 10.46 -11.14 7.27
CA GLY A 40 9.72 -11.02 8.53
C GLY A 40 8.20 -11.16 8.35
N SER A 41 7.43 -10.19 8.85
CA SER A 41 5.96 -10.19 8.69
C SER A 41 5.48 -9.97 7.26
N LEU A 42 6.36 -9.57 6.32
CA LEU A 42 6.03 -9.38 4.90
C LEU A 42 6.31 -10.62 4.05
N THR A 43 6.51 -11.78 4.69
CA THR A 43 6.82 -13.05 4.02
C THR A 43 5.81 -13.43 2.94
N ALA A 44 4.51 -13.20 3.19
CA ALA A 44 3.46 -13.47 2.22
C ALA A 44 3.61 -12.61 0.95
N SER A 45 3.73 -11.30 1.11
CA SER A 45 3.92 -10.35 0.00
C SER A 45 5.23 -10.59 -0.75
N TYR A 46 6.32 -10.85 -0.03
CA TYR A 46 7.60 -11.20 -0.63
C TYR A 46 7.50 -12.45 -1.51
N SER A 47 6.84 -13.49 -1.01
CA SER A 47 6.68 -14.76 -1.72
C SER A 47 5.78 -14.58 -2.94
N PHE A 48 4.69 -13.82 -2.83
CA PHE A 48 3.82 -13.49 -3.95
C PHE A 48 4.58 -12.75 -5.05
N LEU A 49 5.26 -11.65 -4.72
CA LEU A 49 6.02 -10.83 -5.69
C LEU A 49 7.13 -11.65 -6.37
N ARG A 50 7.82 -12.53 -5.62
CA ARG A 50 8.85 -13.40 -6.18
C ARG A 50 8.26 -14.41 -7.16
N GLY A 51 7.16 -15.05 -6.78
CA GLY A 51 6.42 -15.96 -7.65
C GLY A 51 5.94 -15.27 -8.94
N GLU A 52 5.34 -14.10 -8.81
CA GLU A 52 4.86 -13.30 -9.94
C GLU A 52 5.97 -12.83 -10.87
N SER A 53 7.13 -12.50 -10.31
CA SER A 53 8.30 -12.14 -11.12
C SER A 53 8.84 -13.35 -11.88
N LEU A 54 8.95 -14.51 -11.24
CA LEU A 54 9.37 -15.76 -11.89
C LEU A 54 8.41 -16.17 -13.01
N LYS A 55 7.09 -16.10 -12.75
CA LYS A 55 6.05 -16.37 -13.75
C LYS A 55 6.21 -15.47 -14.99
N ARG A 56 6.39 -14.16 -14.80
CA ARG A 56 6.55 -13.20 -15.91
C ARG A 56 7.86 -13.38 -16.70
N VAL A 57 8.89 -14.00 -16.10
CA VAL A 57 10.12 -14.39 -16.81
C VAL A 57 9.95 -15.72 -17.57
N GLY A 58 8.84 -16.45 -17.38
CA GLY A 58 8.60 -17.77 -17.96
C GLY A 58 9.22 -18.92 -17.15
N ARG A 59 9.67 -18.66 -15.92
CA ARG A 59 10.21 -19.68 -15.00
C ARG A 59 9.10 -20.28 -14.16
N TYR A 60 8.13 -20.91 -14.84
CA TYR A 60 6.88 -21.37 -14.23
C TYR A 60 7.09 -22.39 -13.10
N SER A 61 7.99 -23.37 -13.31
CA SER A 61 8.28 -24.40 -12.30
C SER A 61 8.85 -23.83 -11.00
N GLU A 62 9.67 -22.78 -11.09
CA GLU A 62 10.27 -22.11 -9.94
C GLU A 62 9.29 -21.15 -9.26
N ALA A 63 8.32 -20.62 -10.01
CA ALA A 63 7.26 -19.76 -9.48
C ALA A 63 6.27 -20.50 -8.58
N ILE A 64 6.06 -21.81 -8.79
CA ILE A 64 5.06 -22.61 -8.06
C ILE A 64 5.26 -22.53 -6.54
N LYS A 65 6.46 -22.86 -6.04
CA LYS A 65 6.74 -22.88 -4.59
C LYS A 65 6.46 -21.55 -3.89
N PRO A 66 7.00 -20.39 -4.33
CA PRO A 66 6.73 -19.12 -3.70
C PRO A 66 5.26 -18.69 -3.83
N LEU A 67 4.57 -19.03 -4.93
CA LEU A 67 3.14 -18.75 -5.06
C LEU A 67 2.27 -19.61 -4.15
N GLN A 68 2.56 -20.91 -4.00
CA GLN A 68 1.90 -21.79 -3.02
C GLN A 68 2.03 -21.23 -1.61
N TYR A 69 3.27 -20.86 -1.24
CA TYR A 69 3.51 -20.32 0.08
C TYR A 69 2.78 -18.98 0.33
N ALA A 70 2.66 -18.14 -0.71
CA ALA A 70 1.84 -16.94 -0.61
C ALA A 70 0.33 -17.25 -0.48
N ALA A 71 -0.16 -18.25 -1.22
CA ALA A 71 -1.56 -18.69 -1.16
C ALA A 71 -1.95 -19.18 0.23
N ASP A 72 -1.05 -19.91 0.89
CA ASP A 72 -1.26 -20.46 2.24
C ASP A 72 -1.26 -19.38 3.34
N LEU A 73 -0.50 -18.30 3.14
CA LEU A 73 -0.32 -17.25 4.16
C LEU A 73 -1.31 -16.09 4.03
N LEU A 74 -1.82 -15.83 2.82
CA LEU A 74 -2.73 -14.71 2.59
C LEU A 74 -4.16 -15.08 3.02
N PRO A 75 -4.86 -14.19 3.74
CA PRO A 75 -6.27 -14.40 4.05
C PRO A 75 -7.14 -14.20 2.79
N ILE A 76 -8.32 -14.81 2.76
CA ILE A 76 -9.36 -14.51 1.78
C ILE A 76 -9.80 -13.04 1.96
N PRO A 77 -9.95 -12.26 0.88
CA PRO A 77 -9.89 -12.66 -0.53
C PRO A 77 -8.51 -12.54 -1.19
N HIS A 78 -7.49 -12.08 -0.46
CA HIS A 78 -6.16 -11.80 -1.02
C HIS A 78 -5.42 -13.05 -1.53
N SER A 79 -5.73 -14.24 -1.00
CA SER A 79 -5.18 -15.51 -1.50
C SER A 79 -5.64 -15.87 -2.92
N GLN A 80 -6.67 -15.21 -3.46
CA GLN A 80 -7.13 -15.42 -4.84
C GLN A 80 -6.02 -15.20 -5.87
N LEU A 81 -5.21 -14.15 -5.71
CA LEU A 81 -4.19 -13.74 -6.69
C LEU A 81 -3.07 -14.79 -6.85
N PRO A 82 -2.48 -15.33 -5.76
CA PRO A 82 -1.59 -16.48 -5.83
C PRO A 82 -2.21 -17.69 -6.55
N TRP A 83 -3.47 -18.05 -6.28
CA TRP A 83 -4.13 -19.20 -6.91
C TRP A 83 -4.29 -19.02 -8.43
N LYS A 84 -4.70 -17.84 -8.88
CA LYS A 84 -4.71 -17.51 -10.32
C LYS A 84 -3.33 -17.62 -10.96
N SER A 85 -2.31 -17.22 -10.22
CA SER A 85 -0.94 -17.26 -10.71
C SER A 85 -0.40 -18.69 -10.77
N LEU A 86 -0.79 -19.54 -9.81
CA LEU A 86 -0.50 -20.98 -9.79
C LEU A 86 -1.18 -21.71 -10.93
N GLU A 87 -2.45 -21.43 -11.20
CA GLU A 87 -3.20 -21.95 -12.34
C GLU A 87 -2.40 -21.79 -13.64
N THR A 88 -1.96 -20.56 -13.93
CA THR A 88 -1.14 -20.28 -15.11
C THR A 88 0.20 -21.04 -15.06
N CYS A 89 0.88 -21.09 -13.92
CA CYS A 89 2.15 -21.81 -13.80
C CYS A 89 2.00 -23.33 -13.99
N TYR A 90 0.90 -23.92 -13.53
CA TYR A 90 0.60 -25.34 -13.72
C TYR A 90 0.25 -25.63 -15.17
N ARG A 91 -0.55 -24.77 -15.82
CA ARG A 91 -0.90 -24.92 -17.24
C ARG A 91 0.35 -24.91 -18.13
N GLU A 92 1.24 -23.94 -17.90
CA GLU A 92 2.49 -23.81 -18.67
C GLU A 92 3.55 -24.88 -18.33
N SER A 93 3.47 -25.50 -17.16
CA SER A 93 4.35 -26.63 -16.79
C SER A 93 3.79 -28.01 -17.15
N GLY A 94 2.63 -28.07 -17.81
CA GLY A 94 1.99 -29.31 -18.26
C GLY A 94 1.21 -30.06 -17.18
N GLN A 95 0.94 -29.42 -16.04
CA GLN A 95 0.24 -30.00 -14.89
C GLN A 95 -1.26 -29.64 -14.94
N SER A 96 -1.96 -30.08 -15.99
CA SER A 96 -3.34 -29.64 -16.27
C SER A 96 -4.31 -29.88 -15.12
N GLU A 97 -4.26 -31.03 -14.46
CA GLU A 97 -5.16 -31.33 -13.34
C GLU A 97 -4.98 -30.34 -12.18
N LEU A 98 -3.73 -29.96 -11.88
CA LEU A 98 -3.42 -28.98 -10.84
C LEU A 98 -3.85 -27.58 -11.27
N ALA A 99 -3.74 -27.23 -12.55
CA ALA A 99 -4.25 -25.98 -13.08
C ALA A 99 -5.77 -25.87 -12.86
N ASP A 100 -6.53 -26.91 -13.20
CA ASP A 100 -7.99 -26.94 -13.04
C ASP A 100 -8.42 -26.87 -11.56
N THR A 101 -7.63 -27.45 -10.65
CA THR A 101 -7.88 -27.29 -9.21
C THR A 101 -7.62 -25.85 -8.76
N ALA A 102 -6.52 -25.24 -9.20
CA ALA A 102 -6.16 -23.88 -8.82
C ALA A 102 -7.14 -22.84 -9.38
N GLU A 103 -7.66 -23.06 -10.60
CA GLU A 103 -8.70 -22.24 -11.22
C GLU A 103 -9.98 -22.26 -10.38
N ARG A 104 -10.49 -23.45 -10.04
CA ARG A 104 -11.68 -23.60 -9.21
C ARG A 104 -11.53 -22.95 -7.84
N THR A 105 -10.39 -23.14 -7.17
CA THR A 105 -10.13 -22.51 -5.88
C THR A 105 -10.12 -20.98 -5.99
N ALA A 106 -9.51 -20.42 -7.05
CA ALA A 106 -9.52 -18.98 -7.27
C ALA A 106 -10.94 -18.43 -7.52
N ASP A 107 -11.79 -19.17 -8.22
CA ASP A 107 -13.18 -18.78 -8.50
C ASP A 107 -14.08 -18.90 -7.27
N GLU A 108 -13.90 -19.95 -6.45
CA GLU A 108 -14.56 -20.10 -5.16
C GLU A 108 -14.25 -18.91 -4.25
N ILE A 109 -12.98 -18.55 -4.08
CA ILE A 109 -12.55 -17.39 -3.30
C ILE A 109 -13.17 -16.09 -3.86
N ALA A 110 -13.20 -15.93 -5.18
CA ALA A 110 -13.81 -14.77 -5.82
C ALA A 110 -15.30 -14.67 -5.52
N SER A 111 -16.00 -15.80 -5.56
CA SER A 111 -17.44 -15.89 -5.29
C SER A 111 -17.75 -15.54 -3.82
N GLU A 112 -16.96 -16.06 -2.87
CA GLU A 112 -17.09 -15.78 -1.45
C GLU A 112 -16.82 -14.31 -1.11
N ALA A 113 -15.81 -13.71 -1.75
CA ALA A 113 -15.52 -12.28 -1.62
C ALA A 113 -16.72 -11.43 -2.07
N ASN A 114 -17.37 -11.85 -3.15
CA ASN A 114 -18.53 -11.14 -3.69
C ASN A 114 -19.78 -11.30 -2.80
N ILE A 115 -19.90 -12.41 -2.05
CA ILE A 115 -20.95 -12.59 -1.04
C ILE A 115 -20.77 -11.59 0.12
N HIS A 116 -19.54 -11.31 0.54
CA HIS A 116 -19.26 -10.29 1.58
C HIS A 116 -19.47 -8.85 1.08
N LEU A 117 -19.23 -8.58 -0.20
CA LEU A 117 -19.54 -7.27 -0.81
C LEU A 117 -21.03 -7.11 -1.11
N ARG A 118 -21.81 -8.21 -1.13
CA ARG A 118 -23.27 -8.22 -1.18
C ARG A 118 -23.89 -8.05 0.20
N PHE A 119 -23.39 -7.09 0.98
CA PHE A 119 -24.27 -6.36 1.88
C PHE A 119 -25.01 -5.32 1.03
N ASP A 120 -26.12 -5.72 0.42
CA ASP A 120 -27.20 -4.75 0.21
C ASP A 120 -27.47 -4.15 1.61
N PRO A 121 -27.41 -2.82 1.79
CA PRO A 121 -27.65 -2.24 3.10
C PRO A 121 -29.03 -2.70 3.57
N LEU A 122 -29.03 -3.59 4.58
CA LEU A 122 -30.23 -3.90 5.34
C LEU A 122 -30.64 -2.63 6.08
N GLY A 123 -31.44 -1.83 5.40
CA GLY A 123 -32.18 -0.73 5.98
C GLY A 123 -31.68 0.65 5.60
N THR A 124 -32.39 1.25 4.65
CA THR A 124 -32.89 2.64 4.72
C THR A 124 -33.77 2.90 5.97
N GLN A 125 -33.72 2.02 6.99
CA GLN A 125 -34.59 1.99 8.16
C GLN A 125 -33.81 2.09 9.48
N PHE A 126 -32.48 2.05 9.47
CA PHE A 126 -31.66 2.25 10.67
C PHE A 126 -30.49 3.18 10.37
N ASN A 127 -30.74 4.48 10.50
CA ASN A 127 -29.71 5.51 10.58
C ASN A 127 -29.65 6.00 12.03
N PRO A 128 -28.88 5.38 12.94
CA PRO A 128 -28.73 5.92 14.28
C PRO A 128 -27.88 7.18 14.21
N VAL A 129 -28.54 8.34 14.19
CA VAL A 129 -27.90 9.64 14.43
C VAL A 129 -27.48 9.67 15.90
N MET A 130 -26.21 9.39 16.15
CA MET A 130 -25.61 9.52 17.47
C MET A 130 -25.28 11.00 17.70
N HIS A 131 -26.14 11.73 18.41
CA HIS A 131 -25.81 13.06 18.91
C HIS A 131 -24.79 12.94 20.03
N HIS A 132 -23.52 13.23 19.74
CA HIS A 132 -22.49 13.44 20.77
C HIS A 132 -22.52 14.91 21.19
N GLU A 133 -23.12 15.19 22.35
CA GLU A 133 -23.00 16.51 22.98
C GLU A 133 -21.70 16.58 23.77
N VAL A 134 -20.77 17.42 23.31
CA VAL A 134 -19.52 17.73 24.02
C VAL A 134 -19.72 19.03 24.78
N HIS A 135 -19.85 18.95 26.11
CA HIS A 135 -19.82 20.14 26.95
C HIS A 135 -18.37 20.50 27.27
N LEU A 136 -17.87 21.58 26.63
CA LEU A 136 -16.58 22.16 26.93
C LEU A 136 -16.75 23.26 27.98
N THR A 137 -16.24 23.06 29.19
CA THR A 137 -16.22 24.11 30.22
C THR A 137 -14.88 24.82 30.16
N ILE A 138 -14.88 26.07 29.72
CA ILE A 138 -13.70 26.95 29.73
C ILE A 138 -13.77 27.82 30.99
N SER A 139 -12.83 27.60 31.90
CA SER A 139 -12.64 28.46 33.06
C SER A 139 -11.61 29.54 32.72
N PHE A 140 -12.00 30.80 32.82
CA PHE A 140 -11.08 31.94 32.66
C PHE A 140 -10.55 32.35 34.02
N GLU A 141 -9.23 32.38 34.18
CA GLU A 141 -8.59 33.10 35.27
C GLU A 141 -8.34 34.56 34.81
N PRO A 142 -8.62 35.57 35.65
CA PRO A 142 -8.42 36.97 35.26
C PRO A 142 -6.92 37.25 35.09
N ALA A 143 -6.58 37.84 33.94
CA ALA A 143 -5.23 38.31 33.64
C ALA A 143 -4.82 39.39 34.65
N GLN A 144 -3.62 39.27 35.22
CA GLN A 144 -3.02 40.32 36.03
C GLN A 144 -2.63 41.49 35.12
N GLU A 145 -3.10 42.69 35.45
CA GLU A 145 -2.73 43.94 34.78
C GLU A 145 -1.21 44.12 34.84
N ALA A 146 -0.57 44.10 33.67
CA ALA A 146 0.79 44.57 33.48
C ALA A 146 0.73 46.06 33.10
N ASP A 147 1.50 46.87 33.81
CA ASP A 147 1.63 48.32 33.62
C ASP A 147 1.93 48.70 32.16
N GLU A 148 1.34 49.83 31.74
CA GLU A 148 1.37 50.36 30.37
C GLU A 148 2.80 50.56 29.80
N PRO A 149 3.02 50.29 28.50
CA PRO A 149 4.25 50.71 27.84
C PRO A 149 4.09 52.12 27.24
N ASP A 150 5.05 52.98 27.57
CA ASP A 150 5.29 54.26 26.91
C ASP A 150 5.37 54.10 25.38
N SER A 151 4.62 54.96 24.69
CA SER A 151 4.65 55.15 23.25
C SER A 151 6.01 55.68 22.80
N ASP A 152 6.65 55.01 21.84
CA ASP A 152 7.55 55.69 20.91
C ASP A 152 7.44 55.04 19.52
N GLU A 153 7.02 55.88 18.58
CA GLU A 153 6.87 55.57 17.17
C GLU A 153 8.22 55.49 16.47
N ASN A 154 8.46 54.41 15.72
CA ASN A 154 9.02 54.46 14.36
C ASN A 154 9.26 53.03 13.87
N PHE A 155 8.40 52.56 12.97
CA PHE A 155 8.74 51.44 12.09
C PHE A 155 8.63 51.93 10.64
N LEU A 156 9.78 52.37 10.11
CA LEU A 156 10.01 52.61 8.69
C LEU A 156 9.93 51.27 7.95
N LEU A 157 9.03 51.18 6.98
CA LEU A 157 8.97 50.10 6.00
C LEU A 157 9.92 50.44 4.86
N ASP A 158 11.03 49.71 4.73
CA ASP A 158 11.84 49.72 3.50
C ASP A 158 11.18 48.77 2.48
N GLU A 159 10.70 49.36 1.37
CA GLU A 159 10.31 48.64 0.16
C GLU A 159 11.59 48.18 -0.58
N GLU A 160 11.90 46.89 -0.55
CA GLU A 160 12.82 46.30 -1.53
C GLU A 160 12.10 46.23 -2.88
N SER A 161 12.57 47.01 -3.84
CA SER A 161 12.24 46.87 -5.26
C SER A 161 13.18 45.84 -5.87
N GLU A 162 12.66 44.69 -6.25
CA GLU A 162 13.36 43.68 -7.05
C GLU A 162 13.51 44.18 -8.49
N ASP A 163 14.74 44.51 -8.89
CA ASP A 163 15.14 44.77 -10.27
C ASP A 163 14.98 43.48 -11.10
N PHE A 164 14.01 43.50 -12.02
CA PHE A 164 13.79 42.45 -13.00
C PHE A 164 14.48 42.84 -14.31
N ASP A 165 15.76 42.46 -14.44
CA ASP A 165 16.51 42.60 -15.70
C ASP A 165 15.89 41.70 -16.78
N LEU A 166 15.14 42.33 -17.68
CA LEU A 166 14.69 41.76 -18.95
C LEU A 166 15.80 41.95 -19.98
N ASP A 167 16.49 40.88 -20.36
CA ASP A 167 17.28 40.81 -21.59
C ASP A 167 16.32 40.73 -22.80
N PRO A 168 16.40 41.64 -23.79
CA PRO A 168 15.82 41.41 -25.10
C PRO A 168 16.90 40.92 -26.08
N ASP A 169 16.58 39.81 -26.74
CA ASP A 169 17.38 39.13 -27.77
C ASP A 169 17.81 40.00 -28.97
N GLU A 170 18.94 39.59 -29.55
CA GLU A 170 19.37 39.63 -30.96
C GLU A 170 19.71 40.96 -31.68
N GLU A 171 21.00 41.13 -32.02
CA GLU A 171 21.49 41.27 -33.42
C GLU A 171 22.96 40.80 -33.56
#